data_AF-A0A2D8FT47-F1
#
_entry.id   AF-A0A2D8FT47-F1
#
_cell.length_a   1.000
_cell.length_b   1.000
_cell.length_c   1.000
_cell.angle_alpha   90.00
_cell.angle_beta   90.00
_cell.angle_gamma   90.00
#
_symmetry.space_group_name_H-M   'P 1'
#
loop_
_entity.id
_entity.type
_entity.pdbx_description
1 polymer ?
#
loop_
_entity_poly.entity_id
_entity_poly.type
_entity_poly.pdbx_seq_one_letter_code
_entity_poly.pdbx_strand_id
1 'polypeptide(L)' 'MSRKDRSLWAIFGAPLWVFVLSLTGLIGALLEDGLWDAVFSALLASTVVVAVWALIRRRR' A
#
# COMPACT_ATOMS: atom_id res chain seq x y z
N MET A 1 17.27 -8.62 -28.47
CA MET A 1 16.06 -8.54 -27.61
C MET A 1 15.97 -7.12 -27.08
N SER A 2 15.07 -6.29 -27.63
CA SER A 2 14.85 -4.93 -27.10
C SER A 2 14.20 -5.05 -25.72
N ARG A 3 14.90 -4.58 -24.67
CA ARG A 3 14.31 -4.49 -23.34
C ARG A 3 13.17 -3.47 -23.47
N LYS A 4 11.93 -3.92 -23.38
CA LYS A 4 10.80 -3.00 -23.20
C LYS A 4 11.10 -2.20 -21.94
N ASP A 5 11.42 -0.92 -22.10
CA ASP A 5 11.62 -0.01 -20.98
C ASP A 5 10.29 0.08 -20.24
N ARG A 6 10.22 -0.61 -19.10
CA ARG A 6 9.08 -0.50 -18.20
C ARG A 6 9.16 0.90 -17.61
N SER A 7 8.11 1.70 -17.83
CA SER A 7 8.03 3.04 -17.25
C SER A 7 8.20 2.96 -15.73
N LEU A 8 8.78 3.99 -15.13
CA LEU A 8 8.90 4.08 -13.68
C LEU A 8 7.55 3.91 -12.98
N TRP A 9 6.47 4.36 -13.64
CA TRP A 9 5.10 4.15 -13.17
C TRP A 9 4.73 2.65 -13.08
N ALA A 10 5.12 1.84 -14.07
CA ALA A 10 4.85 0.40 -14.05
C ALA A 10 5.58 -0.34 -12.92
N ILE A 11 6.62 0.26 -12.32
CA ILE A 11 7.45 -0.34 -11.27
C ILE A 11 7.06 0.22 -9.88
N PHE A 12 6.97 1.55 -9.76
CA PHE A 12 6.78 2.25 -8.49
C PHE A 12 5.35 2.66 -8.21
N GLY A 13 4.46 2.50 -9.18
CA GLY A 13 3.08 2.91 -9.07
C GLY A 13 2.31 2.30 -7.91
N ALA A 14 2.32 0.98 -7.83
CA ALA A 14 1.69 0.26 -6.73
C ALA A 14 2.35 0.56 -5.37
N PRO A 15 3.70 0.53 -5.23
CA PRO A 15 4.37 0.98 -4.01
C PRO A 15 3.99 2.41 -3.57
N LEU A 16 3.87 3.34 -4.50
CA LEU A 16 3.52 4.73 -4.21
C LEU A 16 2.11 4.86 -3.64
N TRP A 17 1.13 4.18 -4.24
CA TRP A 17 -0.24 4.17 -3.72
C TRP A 17 -0.33 3.55 -2.33
N VAL A 18 0.38 2.45 -2.11
CA VAL A 18 0.45 1.78 -0.80
C VAL A 18 1.05 2.71 0.26
N PHE A 19 2.13 3.43 -0.09
CA PHE A 19 2.75 4.41 0.79
C PHE A 19 1.77 5.53 1.16
N VAL A 20 1.11 6.14 0.17
CA VAL A 20 0.16 7.24 0.41
C VAL A 20 -1.00 6.78 1.30
N LEU A 21 -1.62 5.65 0.98
CA LEU A 21 -2.73 5.09 1.78
C LEU A 21 -2.29 4.80 3.22
N SER A 22 -1.10 4.25 3.40
CA SER A 22 -0.60 3.89 4.72
C SER A 22 -0.22 5.09 5.55
N LEU A 23 0.38 6.10 4.92
CA LEU A 23 0.73 7.34 5.59
C LEU A 23 -0.54 8.09 6.03
N THR A 24 -1.56 8.15 5.18
CA THR A 24 -2.87 8.72 5.54
C THR A 24 -3.53 7.94 6.68
N GLY A 25 -3.50 6.61 6.63
CA GLY A 25 -4.00 5.76 7.71
C GLY A 25 -3.25 6.00 9.02
N LEU A 26 -1.93 6.02 9.00
CA LEU A 26 -1.13 6.26 10.19
C LEU A 26 -1.40 7.65 10.80
N ILE A 27 -1.44 8.69 9.97
CA ILE A 27 -1.71 10.06 10.43
C ILE A 27 -3.12 10.17 11.00
N GLY A 28 -4.13 9.59 10.33
CA GLY A 28 -5.51 9.63 10.81
C GLY A 28 -5.69 8.92 12.15
N ALA A 29 -5.09 7.74 12.32
CA ALA A 29 -5.08 6.98 13.57
C ALA A 29 -4.45 7.77 14.73
N LEU A 30 -3.44 8.61 14.43
CA LEU A 30 -2.78 9.45 15.44
C LEU A 30 -3.57 10.72 15.79
N LEU A 31 -4.46 11.19 14.92
CA LEU A 31 -5.19 12.46 15.08
C LEU A 31 -6.58 12.30 15.71
N GLU A 32 -7.22 11.14 15.52
CA GLU A 32 -8.60 10.93 15.93
C GLU A 32 -8.71 9.68 16.81
N ASP A 33 -9.07 9.88 18.09
CA ASP A 33 -9.39 8.78 19.00
C ASP A 33 -10.87 8.40 18.88
N GLY A 34 -11.16 7.13 18.57
CA GLY A 34 -12.54 6.61 18.49
C GLY A 34 -12.77 5.59 17.37
N LEU A 35 -14.01 5.48 16.87
CA LEU A 35 -14.38 4.53 15.79
C LEU A 35 -13.57 4.75 14.50
N TRP A 36 -13.11 5.98 14.26
CA TRP A 36 -12.29 6.34 13.10
C TRP A 36 -10.86 5.81 13.18
N ASP A 37 -10.33 5.57 14.38
CA ASP A 37 -9.02 4.96 14.59
C ASP A 37 -8.96 3.55 13.96
N ALA A 38 -10.04 2.79 14.07
CA ALA A 38 -10.17 1.47 13.43
C ALA A 38 -10.18 1.55 11.89
N VAL A 39 -10.81 2.58 11.32
CA VAL A 39 -10.87 2.81 9.86
C VAL A 39 -9.48 3.18 9.33
N PHE A 40 -8.78 4.06 10.02
CA PHE A 40 -7.44 4.49 9.67
C PHE A 40 -6.39 3.38 9.86
N SER A 41 -6.52 2.58 10.93
CA SER A 41 -5.74 1.37 11.13
C SER A 41 -5.98 0.31 10.04
N ALA A 42 -7.21 0.18 9.53
CA ALA A 42 -7.50 -0.69 8.39
C ALA A 42 -6.85 -0.17 7.09
N LEU A 43 -6.81 1.15 6.90
CA LEU A 43 -6.12 1.78 5.79
C LEU A 43 -4.60 1.51 5.85
N LEU A 44 -4.00 1.60 7.04
CA LEU A 44 -2.59 1.24 7.29
C LEU A 44 -2.33 -0.25 7.01
N ALA A 45 -3.24 -1.14 7.43
CA ALA A 45 -3.12 -2.57 7.20
C ALA A 45 -3.13 -2.96 5.71
N SER A 46 -3.59 -2.08 4.81
CA SER A 46 -3.58 -2.32 3.36
C SER A 46 -2.18 -2.63 2.82
N THR A 47 -1.10 -2.08 3.40
CA THR A 47 0.28 -2.43 3.03
C THR A 47 0.56 -3.91 3.23
N VAL A 48 0.13 -4.45 4.38
CA VAL A 48 0.35 -5.85 4.73
C VAL A 48 -0.42 -6.75 3.77
N VAL A 49 -1.67 -6.39 3.46
CA VAL A 49 -2.51 -7.12 2.50
C VAL A 49 -1.86 -7.15 1.11
N VAL A 50 -1.38 -6.00 0.62
CA VAL A 50 -0.72 -5.92 -0.70
C VAL A 50 0.58 -6.70 -0.72
N ALA A 51 1.38 -6.64 0.35
CA ALA A 51 2.62 -7.41 0.46
C ALA A 51 2.36 -8.93 0.44
N VAL A 52 1.37 -9.40 1.20
CA VAL A 52 0.96 -10.82 1.22
C VAL A 52 0.45 -11.25 -0.15
N TRP A 53 -0.41 -10.45 -0.78
CA TRP A 53 -0.90 -10.73 -2.13
C TRP A 53 0.23 -10.82 -3.16
N ALA A 54 1.18 -9.89 -3.13
CA ALA A 54 2.34 -9.90 -4.02
C ALA A 54 3.21 -11.15 -3.80
N LEU A 55 3.38 -11.58 -2.55
CA LEU A 55 4.11 -12.80 -2.21
C LEU A 55 3.41 -14.06 -2.74
N ILE A 56 2.08 -14.15 -2.59
CA ILE A 56 1.27 -15.26 -3.11
C ILE A 56 1.34 -15.28 -4.65
N ARG A 57 1.18 -14.12 -5.29
CA ARG A 57 1.22 -14.00 -6.76
C ARG A 57 2.59 -14.30 -7.35
N ARG A 58 3.67 -14.13 -6.59
CA ARG A 58 5.03 -14.54 -7.00
C ARG A 58 5.25 -16.06 -6.89
N ARG A 59 4.52 -16.74 -6.00
CA ARG A 59 4.62 -18.20 -5.78
C ARG A 59 3.70 -19.03 -6.68
N ARG A 60 2.71 -18.41 -7.32
CA ARG A 60 1.91 -18.99 -8.41
C ARG A 60 2.51 -18.62 -9.75
#